data_AF-A0A954WCP5-F1
#
_entry.id   AF-A0A954WCP5-F1
#
_cell.length_a   1.000
_cell.length_b   1.000
_cell.length_c   1.000
_cell.angle_alpha   90.00
_cell.angle_beta   90.00
_cell.angle_gamma   90.00
#
_symmetry.space_group_name_H-M   'P 1'
#
loop_
_entity.id
_entity.type
_entity.pdbx_description
1 polymer ?
#
loop_
_entity_poly.entity_id
_entity_poly.type
_entity_poly.pdbx_seq_one_letter_code
_entity_poly.pdbx_strand_id
1 'polypeptide(L)'
;MLTTSELVAALTQLRQQSSAVELDLLAFDACQMAMTEVAYATREFADVFVGSEENEGGEGYNYYTTLSYLFSYPSTVTPQMFGAGIVTSYGLQYVNGLNYQDTHSVTNTIAVEGVTQALRQFVDIATTVASPLDWALLRGSLTNVPVYPVSIGFHRDLGQFMDHIQRTAVNPLIATAANQVVVALSNAVLARTSDRRGSSGLAILLPRPDQGVTLAGMLPSYRSEHADFVAATRWDQFLTGFIDPLASVATFYQSDWAGRNAVSARAFNLGDLISEGYVFPNLQTSPSELDWYRFTLHATATSADRVQLVAPDSLDNPPTLELWGEPSDSSEGFQRLAVGSIVDGTVELDLASLTEGEYYIRIDASQSESSIAYELRIDAPRAALDVDWARGNDRAEKSRDLGVISSNVLLNGLSLTPGDTDWFTFSTPRLASEANHFVRIMSPTGDTFAAELQTMDGFTMSSADGTSEAKLAFSVGGGASYRLR
;
A
#
# COMPACT_ATOMS: atom_id res chain seq x y z
N MET A 1 6.98 33.97 1.98
CA MET A 1 6.47 33.06 0.95
C MET A 1 5.08 33.53 0.59
N LEU A 2 4.76 33.52 -0.70
CA LEU A 2 3.41 33.81 -1.20
C LEU A 2 2.57 32.55 -1.04
N THR A 3 1.37 32.66 -0.48
CA THR A 3 0.42 31.54 -0.43
C THR A 3 -0.30 31.38 -1.78
N THR A 4 -0.96 30.23 -2.00
CA THR A 4 -1.81 30.01 -3.18
C THR A 4 -2.97 31.00 -3.20
N SER A 5 -3.58 31.26 -2.04
CA SER A 5 -4.66 32.24 -1.88
C SER A 5 -4.21 33.67 -2.21
N GLU A 6 -3.00 34.06 -1.80
CA GLU A 6 -2.40 35.35 -2.17
C GLU A 6 -2.07 35.43 -3.68
N LEU A 7 -1.62 34.34 -4.30
CA LEU A 7 -1.40 34.27 -5.75
C LEU A 7 -2.71 34.46 -6.52
N VAL A 8 -3.78 33.76 -6.13
CA VAL A 8 -5.11 33.90 -6.75
C VAL A 8 -5.62 35.34 -6.60
N ALA A 9 -5.45 35.96 -5.44
CA ALA A 9 -5.83 37.36 -5.23
C ALA A 9 -5.06 38.31 -6.16
N ALA A 10 -3.76 38.10 -6.33
CA ALA A 10 -2.93 38.90 -7.23
C ALA A 10 -3.34 38.74 -8.70
N LEU A 11 -3.59 37.51 -9.16
CA LEU A 11 -4.03 37.22 -10.54
C LEU A 11 -5.44 37.76 -10.81
N THR A 12 -6.33 37.69 -9.82
CA THR A 12 -7.67 38.30 -9.88
C THR A 12 -7.57 39.81 -10.03
N GLN A 13 -6.74 40.45 -9.22
CA GLN A 13 -6.52 41.89 -9.29
C GLN A 13 -5.93 42.30 -10.65
N LEU A 14 -4.99 41.53 -11.18
CA LEU A 14 -4.40 41.76 -12.51
C LEU A 14 -5.49 41.77 -13.60
N ARG A 15 -6.38 40.78 -13.61
CA ARG A 15 -7.50 40.70 -14.56
C ARG A 15 -8.49 41.84 -14.43
N GLN A 16 -8.79 42.26 -13.21
CA GLN A 16 -9.70 43.38 -12.95
C GLN A 16 -9.10 44.72 -13.40
N GLN A 17 -7.78 44.89 -13.27
CA GLN A 17 -7.08 46.12 -13.66
C GLN A 17 -6.74 46.18 -15.14
N SER A 18 -6.59 45.03 -15.80
CA SER A 18 -6.28 44.94 -17.22
C SER A 18 -6.94 43.72 -17.86
N SER A 19 -8.05 43.95 -18.57
CA SER A 19 -8.67 42.93 -19.42
C SER A 19 -7.82 42.53 -20.63
N ALA A 20 -6.64 43.14 -20.80
CA ALA A 20 -5.70 42.87 -21.89
C ALA A 20 -4.60 41.85 -21.50
N VAL A 21 -4.55 41.41 -20.23
CA VAL A 21 -3.58 40.40 -19.78
C VAL A 21 -4.32 39.10 -19.50
N GLU A 22 -4.38 38.25 -20.52
CA GLU A 22 -4.74 36.84 -20.41
C GLU A 22 -3.46 36.02 -20.45
N LEU A 23 -3.27 35.12 -19.49
CA LEU A 23 -2.14 34.22 -19.50
C LEU A 23 -2.52 33.02 -20.34
N ASP A 24 -1.72 32.69 -21.35
CA ASP A 24 -1.91 31.46 -22.09
C ASP A 24 -1.31 30.26 -21.33
N LEU A 25 -0.18 30.49 -20.65
CA LEU A 25 0.55 29.48 -19.90
C LEU A 25 1.03 30.06 -18.57
N LEU A 26 0.84 29.30 -17.49
CA LEU A 26 1.41 29.55 -16.17
C LEU A 26 2.38 28.43 -15.83
N ALA A 27 3.68 28.74 -15.73
CA ALA A 27 4.71 27.78 -15.37
C ALA A 27 5.38 28.16 -14.05
N PHE A 28 5.53 27.18 -13.18
CA PHE A 28 6.20 27.33 -11.90
C PHE A 28 7.58 26.67 -11.94
N ASP A 29 8.62 27.48 -12.06
CA ASP A 29 9.99 27.09 -11.73
C ASP A 29 10.16 27.20 -10.20
N ALA A 30 9.39 26.37 -9.51
CA ALA A 30 9.35 26.24 -8.07
C ALA A 30 8.94 24.81 -7.67
N CYS A 31 9.52 24.34 -6.55
CA CYS A 31 9.22 23.03 -5.97
C CYS A 31 7.72 22.84 -5.74
N GLN A 32 7.23 21.62 -5.98
CA GLN A 32 5.95 21.14 -5.46
C GLN A 32 4.74 21.99 -5.88
N MET A 33 4.79 22.56 -7.09
CA MET A 33 3.67 23.35 -7.59
C MET A 33 2.66 22.51 -8.38
N ALA A 34 3.03 21.33 -8.90
CA ALA A 34 2.10 20.39 -9.55
C ALA A 34 1.24 19.62 -8.53
N MET A 35 0.51 20.40 -7.75
CA MET A 35 -0.51 19.95 -6.81
C MET A 35 -1.87 20.17 -7.44
N THR A 36 -2.78 19.23 -7.25
CA THR A 36 -4.15 19.29 -7.78
C THR A 36 -4.89 20.52 -7.24
N GLU A 37 -4.60 20.90 -5.99
CA GLU A 37 -5.12 22.08 -5.31
C GLU A 37 -4.66 23.38 -6.00
N VAL A 38 -3.39 23.46 -6.39
CA VAL A 38 -2.81 24.63 -7.09
C VAL A 38 -3.34 24.69 -8.52
N ALA A 39 -3.37 23.56 -9.23
CA ALA A 39 -3.92 23.48 -10.57
C ALA A 39 -5.38 23.96 -10.59
N TYR A 40 -6.20 23.56 -9.61
CA TYR A 40 -7.58 24.02 -9.49
C TYR A 40 -7.69 25.51 -9.16
N ALA A 41 -6.88 26.00 -8.20
CA ALA A 41 -6.89 27.40 -7.79
C ALA A 41 -6.48 28.33 -8.95
N THR A 42 -5.59 27.87 -9.83
CA THR A 42 -5.09 28.65 -10.96
C THR A 42 -5.83 28.40 -12.27
N ARG A 43 -6.79 27.46 -12.30
CA ARG A 43 -7.39 26.93 -13.54
C ARG A 43 -8.06 27.99 -14.41
N GLU A 44 -8.60 29.03 -13.79
CA GLU A 44 -9.30 30.08 -14.52
C GLU A 44 -8.33 31.07 -15.14
N PHE A 45 -7.06 31.12 -14.72
CA PHE A 45 -6.12 32.19 -15.04
C PHE A 45 -5.24 31.92 -16.26
N ALA A 46 -5.05 30.65 -16.64
CA ALA A 46 -4.28 30.26 -17.82
C ALA A 46 -4.87 29.05 -18.54
N ASP A 47 -4.57 28.83 -19.83
CA ASP A 47 -5.02 27.64 -20.58
C ASP A 47 -4.23 26.38 -20.21
N VAL A 48 -2.96 26.55 -19.85
CA VAL A 48 -2.10 25.45 -19.39
C VAL A 48 -1.29 25.85 -18.15
N PHE A 49 -1.10 24.85 -17.30
CA PHE A 49 -0.38 24.91 -16.04
C PHE A 49 0.84 23.98 -16.12
N VAL A 50 2.00 24.44 -15.67
CA VAL A 50 3.25 23.65 -15.67
C VAL A 50 3.91 23.70 -14.29
N GLY A 51 4.33 22.55 -13.77
CA GLY A 51 5.05 22.48 -12.49
C GLY A 51 5.57 21.09 -12.16
N SER A 52 6.26 20.99 -11.02
CA SER A 52 6.80 19.74 -10.47
C SER A 52 6.00 19.21 -9.29
N GLU A 53 5.81 17.88 -9.22
CA GLU A 53 5.20 17.19 -8.08
C GLU A 53 6.16 17.15 -6.88
N GLU A 54 7.46 17.28 -7.13
CA GLU A 54 8.52 17.24 -6.13
C GLU A 54 9.37 18.52 -6.11
N ASN A 55 10.40 18.52 -5.26
CA ASN A 55 11.50 19.46 -5.33
C ASN A 55 12.13 19.48 -6.71
N GLU A 56 12.33 20.69 -7.23
CA GLU A 56 13.03 20.90 -8.48
C GLU A 56 14.54 20.96 -8.27
N GLY A 57 15.29 20.77 -9.36
CA GLY A 57 16.74 20.94 -9.35
C GLY A 57 17.10 22.40 -9.05
N GLY A 58 18.20 22.62 -8.32
CA GLY A 58 18.57 23.96 -7.89
C GLY A 58 18.87 24.96 -9.02
N GLU A 59 19.08 24.47 -10.25
CA GLU A 59 19.22 25.33 -11.44
C GLU A 59 17.87 25.75 -12.04
N GLY A 60 16.77 25.07 -11.68
CA GLY A 60 15.45 25.31 -12.25
C GLY A 60 15.37 24.94 -13.72
N TYR A 61 14.64 25.72 -14.50
CA TYR A 61 14.48 25.54 -15.94
C TYR A 61 15.75 25.90 -16.73
N ASN A 62 16.05 25.12 -17.75
CA ASN A 62 16.92 25.59 -18.83
C ASN A 62 16.18 26.59 -19.74
N TYR A 63 16.19 27.87 -19.34
CA TYR A 63 15.52 28.95 -20.08
C TYR A 63 16.03 29.13 -21.51
N TYR A 64 17.29 28.77 -21.79
CA TYR A 64 17.84 28.87 -23.14
C TYR A 64 17.12 27.89 -24.09
N THR A 65 17.07 26.60 -23.73
CA THR A 65 16.40 25.59 -24.54
C THR A 65 14.90 25.82 -24.59
N THR A 66 14.26 26.11 -23.45
CA THR A 66 12.83 26.40 -23.37
C THR A 66 12.43 27.57 -24.28
N LEU A 67 13.07 28.74 -24.17
CA LEU A 67 12.67 29.93 -24.93
C LEU A 67 13.13 29.91 -26.40
N SER A 68 14.13 29.09 -26.74
CA SER A 68 14.63 29.00 -28.13
C SER A 68 13.54 28.56 -29.12
N TYR A 69 12.63 27.70 -28.69
CA TYR A 69 11.54 27.21 -29.54
C TYR A 69 10.50 28.30 -29.79
N LEU A 70 10.15 29.06 -28.75
CA LEU A 70 9.25 30.22 -28.85
C LEU A 70 9.85 31.30 -29.77
N PHE A 71 11.15 31.56 -29.67
CA PHE A 71 11.85 32.53 -30.52
C PHE A 71 11.90 32.10 -31.99
N SER A 72 12.07 30.80 -32.25
CA SER A 72 12.20 30.26 -33.61
C SER A 72 10.86 30.12 -34.33
N TYR A 73 9.76 29.93 -33.58
CA TYR A 73 8.44 29.61 -34.13
C TYR A 73 7.29 30.45 -33.51
N PRO A 74 7.44 31.78 -33.37
CA PRO A 74 6.55 32.61 -32.55
C PRO A 74 5.09 32.65 -33.02
N SER A 75 4.82 32.32 -34.28
CA SER A 75 3.46 32.30 -34.85
C SER A 75 2.77 30.93 -34.84
N THR A 76 3.47 29.87 -34.40
CA THR A 76 2.95 28.48 -34.47
C THR A 76 3.00 27.74 -33.14
N VAL A 77 3.77 28.23 -32.17
CA VAL A 77 3.84 27.65 -30.83
C VAL A 77 2.54 27.95 -30.09
N THR A 78 1.76 26.91 -29.81
CA THR A 78 0.61 27.00 -28.90
C THR A 78 1.08 26.85 -27.45
N PRO A 79 0.26 27.25 -26.47
CA PRO A 79 0.61 27.14 -25.05
C PRO A 79 0.89 25.69 -24.63
N GLN A 80 0.11 24.74 -25.16
CA GLN A 80 0.29 23.30 -24.93
C GLN A 80 1.63 22.81 -25.47
N MET A 81 2.01 23.22 -26.68
CA MET A 81 3.31 22.86 -27.27
C MET A 81 4.46 23.47 -26.48
N PHE A 82 4.31 24.72 -26.03
CA PHE A 82 5.33 25.38 -25.22
C PHE A 82 5.51 24.68 -23.86
N GLY A 83 4.41 24.37 -23.16
CA GLY A 83 4.45 23.64 -21.89
C GLY A 83 5.05 22.24 -22.01
N ALA A 84 4.69 21.48 -23.05
CA ALA A 84 5.32 20.18 -23.33
C ALA A 84 6.82 20.32 -23.64
N GLY A 85 7.23 21.41 -24.28
CA GLY A 85 8.63 21.77 -24.50
C GLY A 85 9.39 22.02 -23.20
N ILE A 86 8.79 22.75 -22.24
CA ILE A 86 9.35 22.95 -20.89
C ILE A 86 9.58 21.60 -20.21
N VAL A 87 8.55 20.75 -20.16
CA VAL A 87 8.61 19.41 -19.55
C VAL A 87 9.70 18.56 -20.20
N THR A 88 9.79 18.56 -21.53
CA THR A 88 10.81 17.79 -22.26
C THR A 88 12.22 18.31 -21.94
N SER A 89 12.41 19.63 -21.94
CA SER A 89 13.68 20.26 -21.63
C SER A 89 14.12 19.94 -20.19
N TYR A 90 13.20 20.07 -19.23
CA TYR A 90 13.45 19.74 -17.83
C TYR A 90 13.81 18.27 -17.66
N GLY A 91 13.02 17.37 -18.25
CA GLY A 91 13.30 15.93 -18.24
C GLY A 91 14.69 15.60 -18.77
N LEU A 92 15.11 16.18 -19.90
CA LEU A 92 16.45 15.96 -20.46
C LEU A 92 17.57 16.51 -19.58
N GLN A 93 17.35 17.65 -18.92
CA GLN A 93 18.33 18.25 -18.00
C GLN A 93 18.55 17.37 -16.76
N TYR A 94 17.51 16.71 -16.26
CA TYR A 94 17.54 15.98 -14.99
C TYR A 94 17.42 14.44 -15.12
N VAL A 95 17.38 13.86 -16.33
CA VAL A 95 17.16 12.42 -16.62
C VAL A 95 18.10 11.43 -15.90
N ASN A 96 19.23 11.91 -15.39
CA ASN A 96 20.21 11.10 -14.63
C ASN A 96 20.55 11.67 -13.25
N GLY A 97 19.79 12.65 -12.75
CA GLY A 97 19.98 13.20 -11.42
C GLY A 97 19.84 12.12 -10.36
N LEU A 98 20.76 12.07 -9.40
CA LEU A 98 20.71 11.13 -8.27
C LEU A 98 19.76 11.59 -7.15
N ASN A 99 19.22 12.81 -7.26
CA ASN A 99 18.45 13.47 -6.21
C ASN A 99 16.92 13.39 -6.41
N TYR A 100 16.44 12.59 -7.36
CA TYR A 100 15.01 12.46 -7.69
C TYR A 100 14.31 13.79 -8.07
N GLN A 101 15.03 14.79 -8.57
CA GLN A 101 14.48 16.11 -8.93
C GLN A 101 13.95 16.16 -10.37
N ASP A 102 13.33 15.07 -10.84
CA ASP A 102 13.05 14.80 -12.25
C ASP A 102 11.56 14.79 -12.62
N THR A 103 10.67 15.19 -11.71
CA THR A 103 9.22 15.31 -12.00
C THR A 103 8.90 16.65 -12.63
N HIS A 104 8.18 16.65 -13.75
CA HIS A 104 7.57 17.85 -14.29
C HIS A 104 6.38 17.49 -15.17
N SER A 105 5.33 18.29 -15.16
CA SER A 105 4.12 18.02 -15.95
C SER A 105 3.54 19.30 -16.53
N VAL A 106 2.80 19.15 -17.63
CA VAL A 106 1.93 20.18 -18.19
C VAL A 106 0.50 19.70 -18.16
N THR A 107 -0.39 20.51 -17.58
CA THR A 107 -1.81 20.22 -17.37
C THR A 107 -2.67 21.22 -18.14
N ASN A 108 -3.68 20.74 -18.84
CA ASN A 108 -4.75 21.55 -19.41
C ASN A 108 -5.70 21.99 -18.29
N THR A 109 -5.76 23.28 -18.00
CA THR A 109 -6.52 23.82 -16.87
C THR A 109 -8.03 23.64 -17.02
N ILE A 110 -8.56 23.68 -18.24
CA ILE A 110 -9.98 23.44 -18.52
C ILE A 110 -10.38 22.02 -18.10
N ALA A 111 -9.48 21.05 -18.29
CA ALA A 111 -9.72 19.66 -17.93
C ALA A 111 -9.61 19.39 -16.41
N VAL A 112 -9.05 20.31 -15.62
CA VAL A 112 -8.97 20.18 -14.15
C VAL A 112 -10.35 20.15 -13.52
N GLU A 113 -11.34 20.82 -14.12
CA GLU A 113 -12.74 20.74 -13.68
C GLU A 113 -13.28 19.29 -13.76
N GLY A 114 -12.87 18.53 -14.77
CA GLY A 114 -13.20 17.10 -14.88
C GLY A 114 -12.53 16.26 -13.78
N VAL A 115 -11.29 16.61 -13.40
CA VAL A 115 -10.57 15.96 -12.30
C VAL A 115 -11.26 16.21 -10.98
N THR A 116 -11.66 17.45 -10.68
CA THR A 116 -12.35 17.77 -9.42
C THR A 116 -13.76 17.22 -9.34
N GLN A 117 -14.48 17.11 -10.46
CA GLN A 117 -15.76 16.41 -10.52
C GLN A 117 -15.61 14.91 -10.26
N ALA A 118 -14.61 14.26 -10.86
CA ALA A 118 -14.32 12.85 -10.61
C ALA A 118 -13.89 12.62 -9.15
N LEU A 119 -13.03 13.49 -8.61
CA LEU A 119 -12.66 13.46 -7.19
C LEU A 119 -13.88 13.63 -6.29
N ARG A 120 -14.76 14.58 -6.60
CA ARG A 120 -15.98 14.78 -5.83
C ARG A 120 -16.87 13.54 -5.81
N GLN A 121 -17.04 12.90 -6.96
CA GLN A 121 -17.80 11.66 -7.07
C GLN A 121 -17.14 10.53 -6.26
N PHE A 122 -15.81 10.39 -6.35
CA PHE A 122 -15.05 9.45 -5.53
C PHE A 122 -15.24 9.70 -4.03
N VAL A 123 -15.11 10.95 -3.57
CA VAL A 123 -15.30 11.31 -2.16
C VAL A 123 -16.73 11.02 -1.70
N ASP A 124 -17.73 11.44 -2.46
CA ASP A 124 -19.14 11.22 -2.11
C ASP A 124 -19.44 9.71 -2.04
N ILE A 125 -18.91 8.90 -2.95
CA ILE A 125 -19.06 7.44 -2.92
C ILE A 125 -18.32 6.86 -1.72
N ALA A 126 -17.00 7.09 -1.60
CA ALA A 126 -16.19 6.53 -0.54
C ALA A 126 -16.73 6.87 0.85
N THR A 127 -17.12 8.11 1.10
CA THR A 127 -17.68 8.52 2.41
C THR A 127 -19.08 7.98 2.69
N THR A 128 -19.83 7.59 1.66
CA THR A 128 -21.19 7.04 1.80
C THR A 128 -21.21 5.52 1.92
N VAL A 129 -20.40 4.81 1.12
CA VAL A 129 -20.51 3.35 0.97
C VAL A 129 -19.32 2.56 1.51
N ALA A 130 -18.20 3.22 1.85
CA ALA A 130 -17.03 2.50 2.32
C ALA A 130 -17.28 1.87 3.69
N SER A 131 -17.09 0.56 3.74
CA SER A 131 -17.01 -0.22 4.97
C SER A 131 -15.68 0.07 5.71
N PRO A 132 -15.52 -0.38 6.96
CA PRO A 132 -14.22 -0.35 7.64
C PRO A 132 -13.10 -1.05 6.85
N LEU A 133 -13.44 -2.14 6.13
CA LEU A 133 -12.54 -2.85 5.22
C LEU A 133 -12.10 -1.97 4.05
N ASP A 134 -13.05 -1.33 3.37
CA ASP A 134 -12.75 -0.42 2.25
C ASP A 134 -11.79 0.69 2.71
N TRP A 135 -12.07 1.34 3.85
CA TRP A 135 -11.18 2.35 4.42
C TRP A 135 -9.77 1.82 4.73
N ALA A 136 -9.66 0.60 5.22
CA ALA A 136 -8.37 -0.04 5.49
C ALA A 136 -7.60 -0.32 4.19
N LEU A 137 -8.26 -0.79 3.13
CA LEU A 137 -7.66 -1.00 1.80
C LEU A 137 -7.26 0.31 1.11
N LEU A 138 -8.08 1.36 1.24
CA LEU A 138 -7.75 2.70 0.79
C LEU A 138 -6.45 3.18 1.48
N ARG A 139 -6.31 2.98 2.79
CA ARG A 139 -5.05 3.27 3.51
C ARG A 139 -3.90 2.36 3.09
N GLY A 140 -4.15 1.08 2.85
CA GLY A 140 -3.17 0.11 2.35
C GLY A 140 -2.61 0.51 0.98
N SER A 141 -3.39 1.25 0.19
CA SER A 141 -2.99 1.80 -1.11
C SER A 141 -1.85 2.82 -1.02
N LEU A 142 -1.46 3.26 0.18
CA LEU A 142 -0.29 4.14 0.37
C LEU A 142 1.07 3.43 0.24
N THR A 143 1.11 2.10 0.33
CA THR A 143 2.37 1.35 0.54
C THR A 143 3.35 1.47 -0.62
N ASN A 144 2.87 1.76 -1.83
CA ASN A 144 3.68 1.86 -3.06
C ASN A 144 3.49 3.18 -3.84
N VAL A 145 2.81 4.17 -3.26
CA VAL A 145 2.58 5.46 -3.92
C VAL A 145 3.74 6.41 -3.62
N PRO A 146 4.38 7.02 -4.64
CA PRO A 146 5.41 8.03 -4.46
C PRO A 146 5.00 9.13 -3.49
N VAL A 147 5.94 9.50 -2.63
CA VAL A 147 5.78 10.57 -1.64
C VAL A 147 6.65 11.72 -2.05
N TYR A 148 6.07 12.91 -2.06
CA TYR A 148 6.80 14.16 -2.27
C TYR A 148 6.80 14.93 -0.96
N PRO A 149 7.84 14.77 -0.11
CA PRO A 149 7.85 15.35 1.22
C PRO A 149 7.97 16.89 1.13
N VAL A 150 6.98 17.62 1.66
CA VAL A 150 7.09 19.05 1.98
C VAL A 150 7.45 19.21 3.46
N SER A 151 8.02 20.35 3.84
CA SER A 151 8.38 20.71 5.22
C SER A 151 7.23 20.67 6.23
N ILE A 152 5.97 20.51 5.80
CA ILE A 152 4.76 20.47 6.64
C ILE A 152 3.67 19.46 6.19
N GLY A 153 3.97 18.44 5.39
CA GLY A 153 2.94 17.56 4.83
C GLY A 153 3.44 16.55 3.79
N PHE A 154 2.63 15.53 3.51
CA PHE A 154 2.95 14.50 2.52
C PHE A 154 1.97 14.66 1.35
N HIS A 155 2.45 15.25 0.26
CA HIS A 155 1.73 15.15 -1.02
C HIS A 155 2.11 13.82 -1.66
N ARG A 156 1.14 13.20 -2.33
CA ARG A 156 1.33 11.93 -3.01
C ARG A 156 0.76 11.99 -4.41
N ASP A 157 1.32 11.16 -5.26
CA ASP A 157 0.88 11.01 -6.64
C ASP A 157 -0.62 10.62 -6.71
N LEU A 158 -1.45 11.49 -7.28
CA LEU A 158 -2.90 11.29 -7.32
C LEU A 158 -3.25 10.11 -8.23
N GLY A 159 -2.66 10.04 -9.42
CA GLY A 159 -2.95 9.02 -10.40
C GLY A 159 -2.55 7.63 -9.91
N GLN A 160 -1.38 7.47 -9.31
CA GLN A 160 -0.94 6.19 -8.76
C GLN A 160 -1.76 5.78 -7.53
N PHE A 161 -2.16 6.72 -6.68
CA PHE A 161 -3.05 6.42 -5.56
C PHE A 161 -4.40 5.87 -6.05
N MET A 162 -5.02 6.55 -7.01
CA MET A 162 -6.31 6.14 -7.57
C MET A 162 -6.20 4.87 -8.42
N ASP A 163 -5.09 4.69 -9.14
CA ASP A 163 -4.79 3.48 -9.91
C ASP A 163 -4.65 2.25 -8.99
N HIS A 164 -4.04 2.42 -7.82
CA HIS A 164 -3.98 1.35 -6.83
C HIS A 164 -5.37 1.04 -6.28
N ILE A 165 -6.14 2.06 -5.89
CA ILE A 165 -7.50 1.87 -5.36
C ILE A 165 -8.40 1.13 -6.35
N GLN A 166 -8.41 1.49 -7.63
CA GLN A 166 -9.25 0.79 -8.61
C GLN A 166 -8.90 -0.69 -8.77
N ARG A 167 -7.66 -1.10 -8.46
CA ARG A 167 -7.20 -2.49 -8.56
C ARG A 167 -7.41 -3.29 -7.28
N THR A 168 -7.52 -2.62 -6.13
CA THR A 168 -7.56 -3.28 -4.82
C THR A 168 -8.85 -3.07 -4.03
N ALA A 169 -9.69 -2.10 -4.40
CA ALA A 169 -10.95 -1.85 -3.70
C ALA A 169 -11.90 -3.05 -3.87
N VAL A 170 -12.43 -3.52 -2.74
CA VAL A 170 -13.43 -4.60 -2.72
C VAL A 170 -14.79 -4.07 -3.18
N ASN A 171 -15.14 -2.84 -2.79
CA ASN A 171 -16.37 -2.22 -3.26
C ASN A 171 -16.24 -1.73 -4.72
N PRO A 172 -17.02 -2.28 -5.68
CA PRO A 172 -16.90 -1.94 -7.09
C PRO A 172 -17.30 -0.49 -7.43
N LEU A 173 -18.13 0.15 -6.59
CA LEU A 173 -18.46 1.57 -6.75
C LEU A 173 -17.25 2.46 -6.45
N ILE A 174 -16.48 2.11 -5.42
CA ILE A 174 -15.23 2.80 -5.06
C ILE A 174 -14.19 2.58 -6.16
N ALA A 175 -14.03 1.34 -6.63
CA ALA A 175 -13.10 1.01 -7.71
C ALA A 175 -13.42 1.80 -9.00
N THR A 176 -14.69 1.83 -9.40
CA THR A 176 -15.16 2.57 -10.58
C THR A 176 -14.92 4.07 -10.43
N ALA A 177 -15.22 4.63 -9.26
CA ALA A 177 -15.01 6.05 -9.01
C ALA A 177 -13.52 6.43 -9.02
N ALA A 178 -12.64 5.57 -8.48
CA ALA A 178 -11.20 5.77 -8.56
C ALA A 178 -10.69 5.71 -10.01
N ASN A 179 -11.19 4.77 -10.83
CA ASN A 179 -10.89 4.71 -12.26
C ASN A 179 -11.27 6.02 -12.98
N GLN A 180 -12.43 6.60 -12.65
CA GLN A 180 -12.86 7.87 -13.23
C GLN A 180 -11.90 9.02 -12.91
N VAL A 181 -11.30 9.04 -11.72
CA VAL A 181 -10.25 10.01 -11.37
C VAL A 181 -9.00 9.78 -12.22
N VAL A 182 -8.56 8.52 -12.39
CA VAL A 182 -7.41 8.18 -13.25
C VAL A 182 -7.63 8.64 -14.69
N VAL A 183 -8.82 8.38 -15.25
CA VAL A 183 -9.19 8.80 -16.61
C VAL A 183 -9.23 10.32 -16.72
N ALA A 184 -9.89 11.00 -15.79
CA ALA A 184 -9.95 12.47 -15.78
C ALA A 184 -8.56 13.09 -15.70
N LEU A 185 -7.68 12.56 -14.83
CA LEU A 185 -6.30 13.03 -14.70
C LEU A 185 -5.50 12.80 -15.98
N SER A 186 -5.63 11.62 -16.61
CA SER A 186 -4.94 11.32 -17.86
C SER A 186 -5.37 12.23 -19.04
N ASN A 187 -6.61 12.71 -19.01
CA ASN A 187 -7.10 13.69 -19.99
C ASN A 187 -6.63 15.11 -19.70
N ALA A 188 -6.35 15.43 -18.43
CA ALA A 188 -5.89 16.74 -18.00
C ALA A 188 -4.37 16.91 -18.20
N VAL A 189 -3.55 15.89 -17.92
CA VAL A 189 -2.10 15.95 -18.07
C VAL A 189 -1.69 15.72 -19.53
N LEU A 190 -1.23 16.77 -20.19
CA LEU A 190 -0.87 16.76 -21.62
C LEU A 190 0.49 16.12 -21.88
N ALA A 191 1.45 16.30 -20.97
CA ALA A 191 2.75 15.67 -21.00
C ALA A 191 3.37 15.69 -19.59
N ARG A 192 4.28 14.74 -19.35
CA ARG A 192 5.04 14.63 -18.10
C ARG A 192 6.42 14.02 -18.37
N THR A 193 7.35 14.24 -17.47
CA THR A 193 8.67 13.59 -17.54
C THR A 193 8.53 12.07 -17.39
N SER A 194 9.51 11.34 -17.91
CA SER A 194 9.64 9.89 -17.71
C SER A 194 10.51 9.62 -16.49
N ASP A 195 10.08 10.10 -15.34
CA ASP A 195 10.78 9.91 -14.07
C ASP A 195 10.77 8.44 -13.65
N ARG A 196 11.70 8.04 -12.77
CA ARG A 196 11.88 6.63 -12.38
C ARG A 196 10.73 6.04 -11.56
N ARG A 197 9.86 6.87 -10.99
CA ARG A 197 8.71 6.44 -10.18
C ARG A 197 7.45 6.32 -11.04
N GLY A 198 7.47 6.83 -12.27
CA GLY A 198 6.31 6.80 -13.16
C GLY A 198 5.19 7.72 -12.68
N SER A 199 5.53 8.88 -12.15
CA SER A 199 4.60 9.87 -11.60
C SER A 199 3.52 10.25 -12.61
N SER A 200 2.29 10.51 -12.14
CA SER A 200 1.13 10.74 -13.01
C SER A 200 0.98 12.20 -13.45
N GLY A 201 1.70 13.13 -12.83
CA GLY A 201 1.80 14.52 -13.24
C GLY A 201 1.07 15.50 -12.32
N LEU A 202 0.23 15.03 -11.39
CA LEU A 202 -0.30 15.86 -10.31
C LEU A 202 -0.30 15.07 -9.01
N ALA A 203 0.17 15.72 -7.95
CA ALA A 203 0.07 15.23 -6.60
C ALA A 203 -1.13 15.87 -5.87
N ILE A 204 -1.48 15.33 -4.70
CA ILE A 204 -2.55 15.83 -3.85
C ILE A 204 -2.16 15.66 -2.38
N LEU A 205 -2.69 16.50 -1.48
CA LEU A 205 -2.48 16.34 -0.05
C LEU A 205 -3.02 14.97 0.39
N LEU A 206 -2.12 14.10 0.85
CA LEU A 206 -2.48 12.75 1.31
C LEU A 206 -1.49 12.29 2.41
N PRO A 207 -1.73 12.69 3.67
CA PRO A 207 -0.88 12.34 4.80
C PRO A 207 -0.98 10.85 5.17
N ARG A 208 0.06 10.33 5.85
CA ARG A 208 -0.01 8.99 6.42
C ARG A 208 -0.85 8.97 7.71
N PRO A 209 -1.69 7.93 7.93
CA PRO A 209 -2.46 7.78 9.16
C PRO A 209 -1.62 7.54 10.44
N ASP A 210 -0.43 6.97 10.31
CA ASP A 210 0.45 6.56 11.43
C ASP A 210 1.28 7.71 12.03
N GLN A 211 1.33 8.86 11.35
CA GLN A 211 2.00 10.08 11.84
C GLN A 211 1.02 10.92 12.68
N GLY A 212 0.39 10.30 13.69
CA GLY A 212 -0.79 10.74 14.46
C GLY A 212 -0.75 12.11 15.16
N VAL A 213 0.11 13.04 14.76
CA VAL A 213 0.31 14.35 15.39
C VAL A 213 -0.22 15.53 14.54
N THR A 214 -0.64 15.39 13.27
CA THR A 214 -0.82 16.60 12.42
C THR A 214 -2.14 16.83 11.68
N LEU A 215 -3.03 15.86 11.42
CA LEU A 215 -4.21 16.17 10.58
C LEU A 215 -5.16 17.21 11.21
N ALA A 216 -5.52 17.06 12.49
CA ALA A 216 -6.39 18.01 13.19
C ALA A 216 -5.77 19.42 13.26
N GLY A 217 -4.44 19.52 13.30
CA GLY A 217 -3.70 20.78 13.25
C GLY A 217 -3.59 21.38 11.85
N MET A 218 -3.47 20.55 10.81
CA MET A 218 -3.30 20.99 9.42
C MET A 218 -4.62 21.33 8.72
N LEU A 219 -5.71 20.58 9.00
CA LEU A 219 -6.99 20.74 8.31
C LEU A 219 -7.55 22.16 8.34
N PRO A 220 -7.49 22.91 9.47
CA PRO A 220 -7.94 24.30 9.48
C PRO A 220 -7.19 25.18 8.47
N SER A 221 -5.85 25.07 8.43
CA SER A 221 -5.02 25.80 7.49
C SER A 221 -5.27 25.36 6.04
N TYR A 222 -5.38 24.05 5.80
CA TYR A 222 -5.70 23.50 4.48
C TYR A 222 -7.07 23.97 3.96
N ARG A 223 -8.11 23.92 4.80
CA ARG A 223 -9.46 24.42 4.46
C ARG A 223 -9.46 25.91 4.16
N SER A 224 -8.68 26.70 4.91
CA SER A 224 -8.57 28.14 4.69
C SER A 224 -7.85 28.45 3.38
N GLU A 225 -6.77 27.73 3.10
CA GLU A 225 -5.90 28.00 1.95
C GLU A 225 -6.49 27.49 0.63
N HIS A 226 -7.24 26.40 0.68
CA HIS A 226 -7.80 25.72 -0.50
C HIS A 226 -9.33 25.62 -0.45
N ALA A 227 -10.00 26.66 0.06
CA ALA A 227 -11.45 26.65 0.31
C ALA A 227 -12.29 26.26 -0.92
N ASP A 228 -11.99 26.81 -2.10
CA ASP A 228 -12.75 26.50 -3.33
C ASP A 228 -12.52 25.07 -3.80
N PHE A 229 -11.30 24.54 -3.67
CA PHE A 229 -10.98 23.15 -3.99
C PHE A 229 -11.71 22.20 -3.03
N VAL A 230 -11.70 22.51 -1.74
CA VAL A 230 -12.43 21.77 -0.70
C VAL A 230 -13.93 21.79 -0.98
N ALA A 231 -14.50 22.94 -1.36
CA ALA A 231 -15.91 23.04 -1.70
C ALA A 231 -16.27 22.20 -2.94
N ALA A 232 -15.40 22.20 -3.96
CA ALA A 232 -15.61 21.43 -5.19
C ALA A 232 -15.51 19.92 -4.95
N THR A 233 -14.48 19.47 -4.24
CA THR A 233 -14.10 18.05 -4.14
C THR A 233 -14.55 17.35 -2.87
N ARG A 234 -14.78 18.10 -1.78
CA ARG A 234 -14.92 17.57 -0.41
C ARG A 234 -13.73 16.74 0.06
N TRP A 235 -12.54 16.95 -0.52
CA TRP A 235 -11.35 16.16 -0.18
C TRP A 235 -11.02 16.15 1.31
N ASP A 236 -11.34 17.23 2.04
CA ASP A 236 -11.17 17.29 3.49
C ASP A 236 -12.05 16.28 4.26
N GLN A 237 -13.23 15.93 3.73
CA GLN A 237 -14.10 14.89 4.28
C GLN A 237 -13.49 13.51 4.06
N PHE A 238 -12.95 13.27 2.86
CA PHE A 238 -12.18 12.06 2.58
C PHE A 238 -11.00 11.94 3.53
N LEU A 239 -10.18 12.99 3.67
CA LEU A 239 -9.03 13.00 4.59
C LEU A 239 -9.45 12.73 6.05
N THR A 240 -10.60 13.25 6.47
CA THR A 240 -11.12 13.00 7.82
C THR A 240 -11.42 11.52 8.04
N GLY A 241 -12.16 10.87 7.13
CA GLY A 241 -12.46 9.43 7.22
C GLY A 241 -11.24 8.54 6.97
N PHE A 242 -10.33 8.99 6.11
CA PHE A 242 -9.12 8.26 5.75
C PHE A 242 -8.14 8.13 6.93
N ILE A 243 -8.08 9.14 7.82
CA ILE A 243 -7.12 9.24 8.92
C ILE A 243 -7.77 9.02 10.30
N ASP A 244 -9.08 8.82 10.39
CA ASP A 244 -9.79 8.66 11.67
C ASP A 244 -9.18 7.55 12.55
N PRO A 245 -8.67 7.88 13.76
CA PRO A 245 -8.10 6.90 14.68
C PRO A 245 -9.15 5.91 15.23
N LEU A 246 -10.44 6.22 15.20
CA LEU A 246 -11.48 5.24 15.57
C LEU A 246 -11.74 4.22 14.45
N ALA A 247 -11.45 4.57 13.19
CA ALA A 247 -11.33 3.59 12.10
C ALA A 247 -10.00 2.82 12.15
N SER A 248 -9.02 3.29 12.94
CA SER A 248 -7.76 2.59 13.21
C SER A 248 -7.87 1.51 14.31
N VAL A 249 -9.06 1.32 14.90
CA VAL A 249 -9.38 0.16 15.75
C VAL A 249 -9.83 -1.06 14.92
N ALA A 250 -9.98 -0.90 13.60
CA ALA A 250 -10.07 -2.01 12.64
C ALA A 250 -8.69 -2.29 12.02
N THR A 251 -7.71 -2.64 12.87
CA THR A 251 -6.39 -3.15 12.47
C THR A 251 -6.49 -4.58 11.97
N PHE A 252 -7.21 -4.83 10.87
CA PHE A 252 -7.23 -6.14 10.22
C PHE A 252 -7.48 -6.05 8.71
N TYR A 253 -6.75 -5.25 7.93
CA TYR A 253 -6.60 -5.49 6.48
C TYR A 253 -5.24 -4.99 5.97
N GLN A 254 -4.22 -5.82 6.12
CA GLN A 254 -3.05 -5.77 5.23
C GLN A 254 -3.38 -6.53 3.94
N SER A 255 -2.67 -6.21 2.85
CA SER A 255 -2.59 -7.03 1.63
C SER A 255 -2.62 -8.52 1.97
N ASP A 256 -3.36 -9.34 1.21
CA ASP A 256 -3.26 -10.80 1.29
C ASP A 256 -1.78 -11.20 1.22
N TRP A 257 -1.24 -11.53 2.37
CA TRP A 257 0.19 -11.75 2.56
C TRP A 257 0.58 -13.14 2.09
N ALA A 258 -0.40 -14.02 1.90
CA ALA A 258 -0.25 -15.37 1.40
C ALA A 258 -0.48 -15.50 -0.12
N GLY A 259 -0.69 -14.37 -0.81
CA GLY A 259 -1.03 -14.35 -2.23
C GLY A 259 -0.05 -15.10 -3.14
N ARG A 260 -0.53 -15.46 -4.35
CA ARG A 260 0.12 -16.36 -5.34
C ARG A 260 0.10 -17.85 -4.98
N ASN A 261 -0.88 -18.26 -4.20
CA ASN A 261 -1.10 -19.64 -3.77
C ASN A 261 -2.20 -20.36 -4.58
N ALA A 262 -2.39 -19.97 -5.85
CA ALA A 262 -3.46 -20.45 -6.74
C ALA A 262 -3.51 -21.97 -7.01
N VAL A 263 -2.45 -22.70 -6.66
CA VAL A 263 -2.28 -24.13 -6.95
C VAL A 263 -1.55 -24.82 -5.80
N SER A 264 -1.82 -26.11 -5.58
CA SER A 264 -1.19 -26.89 -4.49
C SER A 264 0.34 -26.88 -4.55
N ALA A 265 0.94 -26.90 -5.74
CA ALA A 265 2.39 -26.82 -5.93
C ALA A 265 3.00 -25.47 -5.48
N ARG A 266 2.17 -24.45 -5.24
CA ARG A 266 2.54 -23.13 -4.72
C ARG A 266 1.77 -22.81 -3.44
N ALA A 267 1.26 -23.82 -2.73
CA ALA A 267 0.55 -23.63 -1.49
C ALA A 267 1.40 -22.79 -0.52
N PHE A 268 0.80 -21.75 0.06
CA PHE A 268 1.50 -20.91 1.01
C PHE A 268 1.81 -21.73 2.27
N ASN A 269 3.06 -21.72 2.71
CA ASN A 269 3.48 -22.50 3.88
C ASN A 269 3.13 -21.78 5.18
N LEU A 270 2.17 -22.31 5.94
CA LEU A 270 1.80 -21.84 7.27
C LEU A 270 2.76 -22.34 8.36
N GLY A 271 3.66 -23.27 8.00
CA GLY A 271 4.71 -23.80 8.85
C GLY A 271 4.26 -24.94 9.74
N ASP A 272 5.01 -25.15 10.81
CA ASP A 272 4.77 -26.18 11.81
C ASP A 272 3.74 -25.70 12.83
N LEU A 273 2.63 -26.44 12.94
CA LEU A 273 1.54 -26.15 13.89
C LEU A 273 1.61 -27.16 15.03
N ILE A 274 1.97 -26.65 16.21
CA ILE A 274 2.33 -27.48 17.38
C ILE A 274 1.36 -27.34 18.55
N SER A 275 0.33 -26.49 18.43
CA SER A 275 -0.70 -26.26 19.46
C SER A 275 -1.94 -25.56 18.91
N GLU A 276 -2.90 -25.31 19.77
CA GLU A 276 -4.08 -24.51 19.50
C GLU A 276 -3.77 -23.01 19.29
N GLY A 277 -4.71 -22.27 18.70
CA GLY A 277 -4.73 -20.81 18.72
C GLY A 277 -4.04 -20.08 17.57
N TYR A 278 -3.71 -20.75 16.46
CA TYR A 278 -3.16 -20.05 15.30
C TYR A 278 -4.23 -19.21 14.61
N VAL A 279 -3.90 -17.94 14.35
CA VAL A 279 -4.76 -17.00 13.65
C VAL A 279 -3.98 -16.41 12.48
N PHE A 280 -4.50 -16.62 11.28
CA PHE A 280 -3.95 -16.14 10.01
C PHE A 280 -4.92 -15.11 9.42
N PRO A 281 -4.82 -13.84 9.84
CA PRO A 281 -5.76 -12.81 9.44
C PRO A 281 -5.41 -12.23 8.06
N ASN A 282 -6.29 -11.36 7.54
CA ASN A 282 -6.04 -10.56 6.33
C ASN A 282 -5.83 -11.40 5.06
N LEU A 283 -6.54 -12.52 4.93
CA LEU A 283 -6.54 -13.32 3.70
C LEU A 283 -7.70 -12.90 2.80
N GLN A 284 -7.56 -13.10 1.50
CA GLN A 284 -8.58 -12.76 0.53
C GLN A 284 -8.61 -13.79 -0.60
N THR A 285 -9.81 -14.16 -1.02
CA THR A 285 -10.04 -15.03 -2.18
C THR A 285 -11.06 -14.40 -3.12
N SER A 286 -11.06 -14.79 -4.40
CA SER A 286 -12.05 -14.35 -5.39
C SER A 286 -12.75 -15.54 -6.06
N PRO A 287 -13.92 -15.34 -6.68
CA PRO A 287 -14.62 -16.43 -7.37
C PRO A 287 -13.85 -17.08 -8.52
N SER A 288 -12.78 -16.44 -8.99
CA SER A 288 -11.88 -16.94 -10.03
C SER A 288 -10.60 -17.58 -9.51
N GLU A 289 -10.40 -17.61 -8.19
CA GLU A 289 -9.15 -18.03 -7.55
C GLU A 289 -9.39 -19.20 -6.59
N LEU A 290 -8.32 -19.95 -6.35
CA LEU A 290 -8.25 -21.01 -5.36
C LEU A 290 -7.10 -20.69 -4.43
N ASP A 291 -7.31 -20.69 -3.12
CA ASP A 291 -6.21 -20.45 -2.21
C ASP A 291 -5.74 -21.77 -1.63
N TRP A 292 -4.47 -22.09 -1.83
CA TRP A 292 -3.83 -23.26 -1.24
C TRP A 292 -2.91 -22.87 -0.10
N TYR A 293 -3.07 -23.54 1.03
CA TYR A 293 -2.16 -23.45 2.17
C TYR A 293 -1.62 -24.83 2.47
N ARG A 294 -0.41 -24.89 3.03
CA ARG A 294 0.16 -26.12 3.57
C ARG A 294 0.66 -25.91 4.99
N PHE A 295 0.60 -26.95 5.80
CA PHE A 295 1.03 -26.91 7.20
C PHE A 295 1.47 -28.31 7.64
N THR A 296 2.25 -28.38 8.71
CA THR A 296 2.72 -29.65 9.28
C THR A 296 2.17 -29.82 10.68
N LEU A 297 1.57 -30.98 10.96
CA LEU A 297 1.18 -31.42 12.30
C LEU A 297 2.29 -32.26 12.92
N HIS A 298 2.53 -32.08 14.23
CA HIS A 298 3.56 -32.79 15.02
C HIS A 298 2.99 -33.71 16.11
N ALA A 299 1.69 -33.96 16.07
CA ALA A 299 0.98 -34.84 16.97
C ALA A 299 -0.31 -35.36 16.31
N THR A 300 -0.88 -36.43 16.85
CA THR A 300 -2.18 -36.94 16.40
C THR A 300 -3.29 -36.00 16.86
N ALA A 301 -4.10 -35.54 15.91
CA ALA A 301 -5.24 -34.67 16.14
C ALA A 301 -6.42 -35.38 16.80
N THR A 302 -7.13 -34.63 17.63
CA THR A 302 -8.32 -35.00 18.40
C THR A 302 -9.52 -34.21 17.89
N SER A 303 -10.71 -34.48 18.42
CA SER A 303 -11.92 -33.72 18.09
C SER A 303 -11.93 -32.28 18.60
N ALA A 304 -10.89 -31.85 19.31
CA ALA A 304 -10.71 -30.45 19.70
C ALA A 304 -9.95 -29.64 18.63
N ASP A 305 -9.29 -30.32 17.69
CA ASP A 305 -8.41 -29.73 16.69
C ASP A 305 -9.20 -29.48 15.39
N ARG A 306 -9.11 -28.27 14.85
CA ARG A 306 -9.98 -27.82 13.75
C ARG A 306 -9.35 -26.70 12.94
N VAL A 307 -9.85 -26.54 11.72
CA VAL A 307 -9.63 -25.37 10.87
C VAL A 307 -10.93 -24.61 10.77
N GLN A 308 -10.89 -23.30 10.93
CA GLN A 308 -12.05 -22.43 10.78
C GLN A 308 -11.74 -21.34 9.76
N LEU A 309 -12.64 -21.16 8.79
CA LEU A 309 -12.66 -20.00 7.92
C LEU A 309 -13.70 -19.03 8.47
N VAL A 310 -13.20 -17.92 8.99
CA VAL A 310 -13.99 -16.87 9.63
C VAL A 310 -14.08 -15.69 8.67
N ALA A 311 -15.27 -15.40 8.17
CA ALA A 311 -15.55 -14.21 7.38
C ALA A 311 -16.12 -13.09 8.29
N PRO A 312 -15.88 -11.80 7.96
CA PRO A 312 -16.35 -10.67 8.77
C PRO A 312 -17.88 -10.50 8.75
N ASP A 313 -18.55 -10.95 7.69
CA ASP A 313 -20.00 -10.89 7.51
C ASP A 313 -20.59 -12.29 7.34
N SER A 314 -21.88 -12.45 7.66
CA SER A 314 -22.61 -13.67 7.34
C SER A 314 -22.74 -13.81 5.82
N LEU A 315 -22.11 -14.84 5.26
CA LEU A 315 -22.10 -15.10 3.83
C LEU A 315 -23.25 -16.03 3.45
N ASP A 316 -24.05 -15.64 2.45
CA ASP A 316 -25.09 -16.51 1.88
C ASP A 316 -24.46 -17.74 1.19
N ASN A 317 -23.31 -17.55 0.53
CA ASN A 317 -22.51 -18.59 -0.11
C ASN A 317 -21.03 -18.48 0.31
N PRO A 318 -20.66 -19.01 1.50
CA PRO A 318 -19.28 -18.96 1.95
C PRO A 318 -18.37 -19.84 1.08
N PRO A 319 -17.05 -19.57 1.06
CA PRO A 319 -16.09 -20.41 0.36
C PRO A 319 -16.14 -21.85 0.89
N THR A 320 -15.87 -22.80 0.00
CA THR A 320 -15.68 -24.19 0.40
C THR A 320 -14.30 -24.32 1.02
N LEU A 321 -14.25 -24.78 2.27
CA LEU A 321 -13.02 -25.14 2.98
C LEU A 321 -12.76 -26.64 2.81
N GLU A 322 -11.62 -27.02 2.26
CA GLU A 322 -11.27 -28.43 2.07
C GLU A 322 -9.90 -28.76 2.65
N LEU A 323 -9.78 -29.98 3.18
CA LEU A 323 -8.51 -30.55 3.62
C LEU A 323 -8.02 -31.56 2.59
N TRP A 324 -6.74 -31.49 2.27
CA TRP A 324 -6.04 -32.34 1.33
C TRP A 324 -4.76 -32.91 1.95
N GLY A 325 -4.34 -34.07 1.48
CA GLY A 325 -3.11 -34.72 1.94
C GLY A 325 -2.94 -36.10 1.34
N GLU A 326 -1.93 -36.82 1.81
CA GLU A 326 -1.69 -38.23 1.46
C GLU A 326 -1.98 -39.09 2.70
N PRO A 327 -3.10 -39.84 2.74
CA PRO A 327 -3.36 -40.75 3.84
C PRO A 327 -2.25 -41.80 3.91
N SER A 328 -1.69 -41.99 5.10
CA SER A 328 -0.59 -42.92 5.39
C SER A 328 -0.86 -44.38 4.98
N ASP A 329 -2.14 -44.77 4.89
CA ASP A 329 -2.58 -46.12 4.55
C ASP A 329 -3.16 -46.26 3.12
N SER A 330 -3.02 -45.23 2.25
CA SER A 330 -3.66 -45.21 0.92
C SER A 330 -2.67 -45.43 -0.24
N SER A 331 -3.07 -46.24 -1.23
CA SER A 331 -2.36 -46.36 -2.53
C SER A 331 -2.72 -45.24 -3.51
N GLU A 332 -3.66 -44.40 -3.13
CA GLU A 332 -4.17 -43.26 -3.88
C GLU A 332 -3.50 -42.02 -3.27
N GLY A 333 -2.52 -41.42 -3.97
CA GLY A 333 -1.71 -40.30 -3.47
C GLY A 333 -2.50 -39.02 -3.16
N PHE A 334 -1.90 -37.85 -3.35
CA PHE A 334 -2.50 -36.56 -2.98
C PHE A 334 -3.99 -36.39 -3.33
N GLN A 335 -4.85 -36.33 -2.31
CA GLN A 335 -6.30 -36.34 -2.45
C GLN A 335 -7.02 -35.51 -1.37
N ARG A 336 -8.31 -35.25 -1.58
CA ARG A 336 -9.16 -34.53 -0.63
C ARG A 336 -9.59 -35.46 0.50
N LEU A 337 -9.26 -35.09 1.74
CA LEU A 337 -9.54 -35.84 2.96
C LEU A 337 -10.88 -35.45 3.57
N ALA A 338 -11.20 -34.15 3.60
CA ALA A 338 -12.41 -33.63 4.23
C ALA A 338 -12.89 -32.33 3.57
N VAL A 339 -14.15 -31.99 3.82
CA VAL A 339 -14.78 -30.72 3.43
C VAL A 339 -15.46 -30.16 4.67
N GLY A 340 -15.27 -28.86 4.90
CA GLY A 340 -15.86 -28.18 6.05
C GLY A 340 -17.37 -28.01 5.93
N SER A 341 -17.99 -27.77 7.07
CA SER A 341 -19.42 -27.49 7.22
C SER A 341 -19.64 -26.17 7.94
N ILE A 342 -20.76 -25.52 7.69
CA ILE A 342 -21.12 -24.27 8.37
C ILE A 342 -21.65 -24.60 9.78
N VAL A 343 -21.02 -24.05 10.80
CA VAL A 343 -21.42 -24.12 12.21
C VAL A 343 -21.52 -22.69 12.74
N ASP A 344 -22.72 -22.27 13.16
CA ASP A 344 -22.98 -20.91 13.67
C ASP A 344 -22.42 -19.77 12.79
N GLY A 345 -22.49 -19.94 11.46
CA GLY A 345 -22.04 -18.95 10.48
C GLY A 345 -20.54 -18.99 10.14
N THR A 346 -19.78 -19.90 10.75
CA THR A 346 -18.36 -20.14 10.47
C THR A 346 -18.21 -21.44 9.67
N VAL A 347 -17.35 -21.48 8.65
CA VAL A 347 -17.04 -22.76 7.97
C VAL A 347 -15.95 -23.48 8.77
N GLU A 348 -16.27 -24.64 9.32
CA GLU A 348 -15.39 -25.42 10.17
C GLU A 348 -15.05 -26.77 9.54
N LEU A 349 -13.80 -27.21 9.73
CA LEU A 349 -13.29 -28.51 9.31
C LEU A 349 -12.58 -29.17 10.50
N ASP A 350 -13.03 -30.37 10.87
CA ASP A 350 -12.45 -31.17 11.95
C ASP A 350 -11.14 -31.84 11.49
N LEU A 351 -10.10 -31.77 12.33
CA LEU A 351 -8.80 -32.42 12.09
C LEU A 351 -8.69 -33.77 12.79
N ALA A 352 -9.70 -34.23 13.53
CA ALA A 352 -9.65 -35.46 14.32
C ALA A 352 -9.10 -36.66 13.52
N SER A 353 -8.23 -37.43 14.18
CA SER A 353 -7.61 -38.66 13.65
C SER A 353 -6.52 -38.45 12.59
N LEU A 354 -6.23 -37.20 12.19
CA LEU A 354 -5.02 -36.94 11.40
C LEU A 354 -3.79 -37.22 12.25
N THR A 355 -2.81 -37.93 11.67
CA THR A 355 -1.52 -38.18 12.32
C THR A 355 -0.54 -37.05 12.03
N GLU A 356 0.63 -37.08 12.67
CA GLU A 356 1.78 -36.27 12.27
C GLU A 356 2.02 -36.36 10.74
N GLY A 357 2.26 -35.22 10.10
CA GLY A 357 2.42 -35.14 8.64
C GLY A 357 2.13 -33.76 8.04
N GLU A 358 2.42 -33.60 6.75
CA GLU A 358 2.10 -32.40 5.96
C GLU A 358 0.69 -32.51 5.39
N TYR A 359 -0.10 -31.46 5.56
CA TYR A 359 -1.47 -31.34 5.07
C TYR A 359 -1.67 -30.02 4.35
N TYR A 360 -2.74 -29.96 3.55
CA TYR A 360 -3.06 -28.83 2.69
C TYR A 360 -4.49 -28.37 2.94
N ILE A 361 -4.69 -27.06 2.96
CA ILE A 361 -6.03 -26.45 2.94
C ILE A 361 -6.24 -25.89 1.54
N ARG A 362 -7.43 -26.14 0.98
CA ARG A 362 -7.90 -25.47 -0.23
C ARG A 362 -9.15 -24.66 0.10
N ILE A 363 -9.15 -23.40 -0.27
CA ILE A 363 -10.31 -22.52 -0.19
C ILE A 363 -10.78 -22.24 -1.61
N ASP A 364 -12.05 -22.57 -1.88
CA ASP A 364 -12.68 -22.42 -3.19
C ASP A 364 -13.90 -21.50 -3.05
N ALA A 365 -13.77 -20.27 -3.56
CA ALA A 365 -14.82 -19.27 -3.58
C ALA A 365 -15.59 -19.22 -4.91
N SER A 366 -15.51 -20.24 -5.76
CA SER A 366 -16.16 -20.25 -7.09
C SER A 366 -17.68 -20.09 -7.06
N GLN A 367 -18.31 -20.37 -5.91
CA GLN A 367 -19.75 -20.18 -5.69
C GLN A 367 -20.11 -18.82 -5.06
N SER A 368 -19.10 -18.03 -4.70
CA SER A 368 -19.28 -16.71 -4.09
C SER A 368 -19.54 -15.65 -5.15
N GLU A 369 -20.33 -14.63 -4.82
CA GLU A 369 -20.71 -13.58 -5.78
C GLU A 369 -19.64 -12.50 -5.94
N SER A 370 -18.72 -12.40 -4.98
CA SER A 370 -17.66 -11.40 -4.93
C SER A 370 -16.43 -11.96 -4.21
N SER A 371 -15.34 -11.19 -4.22
CA SER A 371 -14.17 -11.52 -3.42
C SER A 371 -14.49 -11.46 -1.93
N ILE A 372 -13.96 -12.44 -1.20
CA ILE A 372 -14.22 -12.63 0.22
C ILE A 372 -12.92 -12.43 0.98
N ALA A 373 -12.95 -11.52 1.94
CA ALA A 373 -11.92 -11.45 2.96
C ALA A 373 -12.24 -12.45 4.07
N TYR A 374 -11.21 -13.13 4.58
CA TYR A 374 -11.37 -14.11 5.62
C TYR A 374 -10.13 -14.18 6.53
N GLU A 375 -10.35 -14.80 7.68
CA GLU A 375 -9.32 -15.21 8.62
C GLU A 375 -9.35 -16.74 8.69
N LEU A 376 -8.18 -17.35 8.60
CA LEU A 376 -8.02 -18.77 8.83
C LEU A 376 -7.58 -18.97 10.28
N ARG A 377 -8.35 -19.69 11.08
CA ARG A 377 -7.95 -20.12 12.42
C ARG A 377 -7.64 -21.61 12.40
N ILE A 378 -6.55 -22.01 13.05
CA ILE A 378 -6.18 -23.41 13.16
C ILE A 378 -5.88 -23.72 14.62
N ASP A 379 -6.65 -24.64 15.17
CA ASP A 379 -6.34 -25.30 16.42
C ASP A 379 -5.68 -26.64 16.08
N ALA A 380 -4.35 -26.72 16.23
CA ALA A 380 -3.58 -27.92 15.94
C ALA A 380 -3.32 -28.74 17.21
N PRO A 381 -3.13 -30.06 17.10
CA PRO A 381 -2.82 -30.90 18.24
C PRO A 381 -1.54 -30.44 18.93
N ARG A 382 -1.61 -30.41 20.26
CA ARG A 382 -0.47 -30.07 21.09
C ARG A 382 0.66 -31.10 20.97
N ALA A 383 1.77 -30.70 20.36
CA ALA A 383 3.00 -31.48 20.33
C ALA A 383 3.70 -31.48 21.71
N ALA A 384 4.62 -32.42 21.92
CA ALA A 384 5.43 -32.43 23.14
C ALA A 384 6.26 -31.12 23.26
N LEU A 385 6.36 -30.57 24.47
CA LEU A 385 6.80 -29.20 24.83
C LEU A 385 8.21 -28.73 24.41
N ASP A 386 8.90 -29.42 23.51
CA ASP A 386 10.33 -29.20 23.21
C ASP A 386 10.63 -28.87 21.73
N VAL A 387 9.62 -28.46 20.94
CA VAL A 387 9.80 -28.17 19.50
C VAL A 387 9.97 -26.67 19.24
N ASP A 388 10.89 -26.02 19.97
CA ASP A 388 11.53 -24.83 19.41
C ASP A 388 12.61 -25.31 18.44
N TRP A 389 12.30 -25.23 17.15
CA TRP A 389 13.21 -25.71 16.11
C TRP A 389 14.45 -24.82 15.96
N ALA A 390 14.44 -23.61 16.54
CA ALA A 390 15.55 -22.66 16.54
C ALA A 390 16.35 -22.68 17.86
N ARG A 391 16.03 -23.55 18.80
CA ARG A 391 16.58 -23.60 20.16
C ARG A 391 18.10 -23.46 20.24
N GLY A 392 18.55 -22.68 21.22
CA GLY A 392 19.97 -22.46 21.51
C GLY A 392 20.60 -21.38 20.64
N ASN A 393 19.77 -20.59 19.96
CA ASN A 393 20.14 -19.37 19.26
C ASN A 393 20.26 -18.15 20.20
N ASP A 394 20.47 -18.38 21.50
CA ASP A 394 20.48 -17.36 22.57
C ASP A 394 21.62 -16.31 22.46
N ARG A 395 22.47 -16.40 21.43
CA ARG A 395 23.64 -15.55 21.18
C ARG A 395 23.84 -15.31 19.69
N ALA A 396 24.35 -14.15 19.31
CA ALA A 396 24.57 -13.77 17.92
C ALA A 396 25.44 -14.78 17.14
N GLU A 397 26.45 -15.38 17.78
CA GLU A 397 27.34 -16.38 17.15
C GLU A 397 26.64 -17.72 16.87
N LYS A 398 25.51 -17.96 17.56
CA LYS A 398 24.65 -19.14 17.38
C LYS A 398 23.35 -18.80 16.66
N SER A 399 23.29 -17.64 16.01
CA SER A 399 22.10 -17.22 15.27
C SER A 399 21.62 -18.31 14.30
N ARG A 400 20.31 -18.51 14.26
CA ARG A 400 19.69 -19.45 13.34
C ARG A 400 19.61 -18.84 11.95
N ASP A 401 20.32 -19.43 10.99
CA ASP A 401 20.27 -19.00 9.59
C ASP A 401 18.98 -19.47 8.91
N LEU A 402 18.20 -18.51 8.44
CA LEU A 402 16.94 -18.67 7.70
C LEU A 402 17.17 -18.70 6.18
N GLY A 403 18.40 -18.48 5.73
CA GLY A 403 18.78 -18.47 4.32
C GLY A 403 18.31 -17.23 3.57
N VAL A 404 18.10 -17.38 2.27
CA VAL A 404 17.66 -16.29 1.39
C VAL A 404 16.14 -16.23 1.34
N ILE A 405 15.55 -15.13 1.81
CA ILE A 405 14.12 -14.84 1.79
C ILE A 405 13.81 -14.04 0.53
N SER A 406 13.32 -14.72 -0.51
CA SER A 406 12.97 -14.12 -1.81
C SER A 406 11.49 -13.77 -1.98
N SER A 407 10.66 -14.12 -1.01
CA SER A 407 9.22 -13.88 -0.97
C SER A 407 8.76 -13.81 0.49
N ASN A 408 7.48 -13.50 0.73
CA ASN A 408 6.91 -13.60 2.07
C ASN A 408 7.11 -15.01 2.63
N VAL A 409 7.57 -15.09 3.87
CA VAL A 409 7.75 -16.33 4.63
C VAL A 409 7.15 -16.10 6.01
N LEU A 410 6.38 -17.08 6.48
CA LEU A 410 5.89 -17.15 7.84
C LEU A 410 6.68 -18.22 8.60
N LEU A 411 7.13 -17.88 9.81
CA LEU A 411 7.85 -18.79 10.70
C LEU A 411 7.07 -18.86 12.01
N ASN A 412 6.66 -20.07 12.39
CA ASN A 412 5.91 -20.36 13.60
C ASN A 412 6.63 -21.43 14.44
N GLY A 413 6.10 -21.76 15.61
CA GLY A 413 6.69 -22.77 16.50
C GLY A 413 7.98 -22.31 17.18
N LEU A 414 8.14 -21.00 17.35
CA LEU A 414 9.24 -20.39 18.09
C LEU A 414 8.76 -20.06 19.52
N SER A 415 9.66 -20.17 20.49
CA SER A 415 9.37 -19.82 21.88
C SER A 415 10.50 -18.99 22.46
N LEU A 416 10.17 -17.87 23.10
CA LEU A 416 11.14 -17.03 23.78
C LEU A 416 11.00 -17.19 25.30
N THR A 417 12.06 -17.63 25.96
CA THR A 417 12.08 -17.75 27.43
C THR A 417 12.36 -16.38 28.06
N PRO A 418 11.65 -15.97 29.14
CA PRO A 418 11.91 -14.69 29.79
C PRO A 418 13.38 -14.53 30.24
N GLY A 419 14.05 -13.51 29.69
CA GLY A 419 15.45 -13.21 29.97
C GLY A 419 16.45 -13.76 28.95
N ASP A 420 16.01 -14.63 28.04
CA ASP A 420 16.81 -15.10 26.90
C ASP A 420 16.67 -14.14 25.70
N THR A 421 17.49 -14.34 24.68
CA THR A 421 17.52 -13.50 23.47
C THR A 421 17.79 -14.38 22.27
N ASP A 422 16.80 -14.55 21.41
CA ASP A 422 16.93 -15.39 20.22
C ASP A 422 17.54 -14.60 19.07
N TRP A 423 18.49 -15.21 18.37
CA TRP A 423 19.13 -14.59 17.21
C TRP A 423 18.79 -15.36 15.93
N PHE A 424 18.45 -14.62 14.88
CA PHE A 424 18.25 -15.15 13.54
C PHE A 424 19.09 -14.39 12.53
N THR A 425 19.52 -15.05 11.47
CA THR A 425 20.13 -14.41 10.30
C THR A 425 19.34 -14.75 9.06
N PHE A 426 19.26 -13.81 8.13
CA PHE A 426 18.66 -14.05 6.83
C PHE A 426 19.30 -13.14 5.78
N SER A 427 19.14 -13.51 4.52
CA SER A 427 19.58 -12.72 3.37
C SER A 427 18.40 -12.40 2.46
N THR A 428 18.48 -11.29 1.74
CA THR A 428 17.49 -10.93 0.72
C THR A 428 18.07 -11.08 -0.68
N PRO A 429 17.23 -11.34 -1.71
CA PRO A 429 17.71 -11.40 -3.08
C PRO A 429 18.25 -10.03 -3.53
N ARG A 430 19.14 -10.06 -4.50
CA ARG A 430 19.61 -8.83 -5.15
C ARG A 430 18.51 -8.27 -6.05
N LEU A 431 17.95 -7.13 -5.66
CA LEU A 431 16.95 -6.41 -6.43
C LEU A 431 17.62 -5.34 -7.30
N ALA A 432 17.02 -5.04 -8.46
CA ALA A 432 17.53 -4.02 -9.38
C ALA A 432 17.21 -2.58 -8.89
N SER A 433 16.26 -2.44 -7.97
CA SER A 433 15.81 -1.19 -7.34
C SER A 433 15.63 -1.41 -5.84
N GLU A 434 15.81 -0.36 -5.04
CA GLU A 434 15.52 -0.41 -3.61
C GLU A 434 14.04 -0.70 -3.36
N ALA A 435 13.75 -1.75 -2.59
CA ALA A 435 12.40 -2.09 -2.15
C ALA A 435 12.32 -2.04 -0.62
N ASN A 436 11.18 -1.56 -0.11
CA ASN A 436 10.90 -1.55 1.32
C ASN A 436 10.29 -2.88 1.74
N HIS A 437 10.90 -3.49 2.75
CA HIS A 437 10.51 -4.75 3.35
C HIS A 437 10.28 -4.55 4.85
N PHE A 438 9.71 -5.55 5.50
CA PHE A 438 9.59 -5.56 6.95
C PHE A 438 9.70 -6.98 7.51
N VAL A 439 10.15 -7.07 8.75
CA VAL A 439 9.97 -8.23 9.61
C VAL A 439 8.83 -7.90 10.57
N ARG A 440 7.91 -8.85 10.76
CA ARG A 440 6.83 -8.74 11.73
C ARG A 440 6.93 -9.92 12.68
N ILE A 441 6.90 -9.61 13.98
CA ILE A 441 6.92 -10.60 15.06
C ILE A 441 5.58 -10.49 15.79
N MET A 442 4.98 -11.63 16.09
CA MET A 442 3.68 -11.71 16.77
C MET A 442 3.79 -12.65 17.97
N SER A 443 3.22 -12.22 19.11
CA SER A 443 3.04 -13.00 20.33
C SER A 443 1.54 -13.15 20.60
N PRO A 444 0.94 -14.32 20.31
CA PRO A 444 -0.50 -14.53 20.45
C PRO A 444 -0.97 -14.54 21.91
N THR A 445 -0.06 -14.73 22.87
CA THR A 445 -0.33 -14.72 24.31
C THR A 445 -0.30 -13.32 24.94
N GLY A 446 0.03 -12.28 24.16
CA GLY A 446 0.12 -10.90 24.63
C GLY A 446 1.35 -10.62 25.49
N ASP A 447 2.38 -11.47 25.38
CA ASP A 447 3.64 -11.27 26.08
C ASP A 447 4.41 -10.09 25.50
N THR A 448 5.13 -9.38 26.38
CA THR A 448 6.00 -8.28 25.98
C THR A 448 7.36 -8.78 25.52
N PHE A 449 7.87 -8.24 24.42
CA PHE A 449 9.20 -8.52 23.90
C PHE A 449 9.80 -7.27 23.25
N ALA A 450 11.12 -7.27 23.06
CA ALA A 450 11.84 -6.27 22.28
C ALA A 450 12.44 -6.95 21.06
N ALA A 451 12.50 -6.24 19.94
CA ALA A 451 13.07 -6.76 18.71
C ALA A 451 13.96 -5.73 18.02
N GLU A 452 15.08 -6.18 17.47
CA GLU A 452 16.04 -5.35 16.74
C GLU A 452 16.44 -6.02 15.43
N LEU A 453 16.39 -5.26 14.34
CA LEU A 453 16.95 -5.66 13.05
C LEU A 453 18.27 -4.93 12.85
N GLN A 454 19.33 -5.69 12.64
CA GLN A 454 20.70 -5.21 12.49
C GLN A 454 21.28 -5.65 11.15
N THR A 455 22.21 -4.85 10.66
CA THR A 455 23.19 -5.28 9.64
C THR A 455 24.18 -6.29 10.24
N MET A 456 24.91 -7.04 9.40
CA MET A 456 25.87 -8.04 9.89
C MET A 456 27.05 -7.45 10.68
N ASP A 457 27.35 -6.16 10.50
CA ASP A 457 28.34 -5.38 11.26
C ASP A 457 27.79 -4.83 12.59
N GLY A 458 26.53 -5.11 12.91
CA GLY A 458 25.91 -4.80 14.21
C GLY A 458 25.26 -3.42 14.29
N PHE A 459 25.13 -2.71 13.17
CA PHE A 459 24.37 -1.46 13.14
C PHE A 459 22.87 -1.75 13.14
N THR A 460 22.16 -1.26 14.15
CA THR A 460 20.69 -1.37 14.27
C THR A 460 20.00 -0.49 13.24
N MET A 461 19.27 -1.13 12.34
CA MET A 461 18.47 -0.48 11.31
C MET A 461 17.08 -0.08 11.79
N SER A 462 16.46 -0.96 12.59
CA SER A 462 15.13 -0.77 13.14
C SER A 462 15.03 -1.49 14.48
N SER A 463 14.28 -0.93 15.41
CA SER A 463 13.95 -1.57 16.68
C SER A 463 12.51 -1.27 17.08
N ALA A 464 11.92 -2.15 17.87
CA ALA A 464 10.57 -1.99 18.38
C ALA A 464 10.36 -2.79 19.67
N ASP A 465 9.65 -2.22 20.63
CA ASP A 465 9.08 -2.93 21.77
C ASP A 465 7.64 -3.34 21.41
N GLY A 466 7.30 -4.62 21.59
CA GLY A 466 5.99 -5.18 21.27
C GLY A 466 5.29 -5.76 22.49
N THR A 467 3.97 -5.55 22.59
CA THR A 467 3.10 -6.15 23.63
C THR A 467 2.20 -7.27 23.06
N SER A 468 2.30 -7.53 21.75
CA SER A 468 1.57 -8.57 21.00
C SER A 468 2.10 -8.63 19.57
N GLU A 469 2.58 -7.49 19.05
CA GLU A 469 3.18 -7.38 17.73
C GLU A 469 4.36 -6.39 17.78
N ALA A 470 5.39 -6.65 16.98
CA ALA A 470 6.40 -5.66 16.60
C ALA A 470 6.64 -5.71 15.08
N LYS A 471 6.88 -4.54 14.47
CA LYS A 471 7.20 -4.42 13.05
C LYS A 471 8.51 -3.66 12.87
N LEU A 472 9.44 -4.24 12.12
CA LEU A 472 10.77 -3.71 11.83
C LEU A 472 10.90 -3.49 10.32
N ALA A 473 10.92 -2.23 9.87
CA ALA A 473 11.02 -1.90 8.45
C ALA A 473 12.47 -1.76 7.99
N PHE A 474 12.78 -2.16 6.75
CA PHE A 474 14.11 -2.02 6.17
C PHE A 474 14.06 -1.94 4.63
N SER A 475 15.08 -1.36 4.00
CA SER A 475 15.18 -1.23 2.54
C SER A 475 16.32 -2.11 1.98
N VAL A 476 16.13 -2.67 0.79
CA VAL A 476 17.10 -3.58 0.15
C VAL A 476 17.36 -3.14 -1.29
N GLY A 477 18.62 -2.82 -1.63
CA GLY A 477 19.05 -2.48 -3.00
C GLY A 477 20.12 -3.37 -3.62
N GLY A 478 20.73 -4.32 -2.87
CA GLY A 478 21.96 -5.01 -3.32
C GLY A 478 22.10 -6.50 -3.01
N GLY A 479 21.13 -7.12 -2.32
CA GLY A 479 21.28 -8.46 -1.74
C GLY A 479 22.18 -8.40 -0.51
N ALA A 480 21.57 -8.30 0.66
CA ALA A 480 22.26 -8.09 1.92
C ALA A 480 21.80 -9.11 2.96
N SER A 481 22.64 -9.34 3.96
CA SER A 481 22.34 -10.20 5.10
C SER A 481 22.08 -9.34 6.34
N TYR A 482 21.16 -9.81 7.18
CA TYR A 482 20.69 -9.12 8.36
C TYR A 482 20.68 -10.08 9.55
N ARG A 483 20.75 -9.50 10.76
CA ARG A 483 20.51 -10.17 12.03
C ARG A 483 19.21 -9.66 12.63
N LEU A 484 18.34 -10.57 13.03
CA LEU A 484 17.20 -10.29 13.89
C LEU A 484 17.56 -10.75 15.30
N ARG A 485 17.24 -9.90 16.28
CA ARG A 485 17.40 -10.15 17.71
C ARG A 485 16.08 -9.88 18.41
#